data_AF-A0A3D3BLA4-F1
#
_entry.id   AF-A0A3D3BLA4-F1
#
_cell.length_a   1.000
_cell.length_b   1.000
_cell.length_c   1.000
_cell.angle_alpha   90.00
_cell.angle_beta   90.00
_cell.angle_gamma   90.00
#
_symmetry.space_group_name_H-M   'P 1'
#
loop_
_entity.id
_entity.type
_entity.pdbx_description
1 polymer ?
#
loop_
_entity_poly.entity_id
_entity_poly.type
_entity_poly.pdbx_seq_one_letter_code
_entity_poly.pdbx_strand_id
1 'polypeptide(L)'
;MMLKSSALIIVAILGLGGCAPDKQKHFVAGAMVSSWVYAETGDHLNACLASLGMGVAKELIDSNNNGHADEKDVSATLAGCSVTWVWDFSAD
;
A
#
# COMPACT_ATOMS: atom_id res chain seq x y z
N MET A 1 -16.00 21.52 -7.96
CA MET A 1 -16.73 20.43 -8.68
C MET A 1 -15.71 19.47 -9.28
N MET A 2 -15.09 18.59 -8.49
CA MET A 2 -14.06 17.63 -8.96
C MET A 2 -14.18 16.23 -8.30
N LEU A 3 -15.38 15.90 -7.81
CA LEU A 3 -15.68 14.67 -7.03
C LEU A 3 -15.61 13.35 -7.84
N LYS A 4 -15.15 13.36 -9.10
CA LYS A 4 -15.23 12.20 -10.00
C LYS A 4 -13.90 11.46 -10.22
N SER A 5 -12.74 12.12 -10.09
CA SER A 5 -11.44 11.50 -10.42
C SER A 5 -10.87 10.66 -9.27
N SER A 6 -11.05 11.07 -8.01
CA SER A 6 -10.48 10.38 -6.84
C SER A 6 -11.17 9.03 -6.56
N ALA A 7 -12.47 8.93 -6.83
CA ALA A 7 -13.23 7.69 -6.70
C ALA A 7 -12.80 6.65 -7.75
N LEU A 8 -12.41 7.09 -8.95
CA LEU A 8 -11.94 6.20 -10.03
C LEU A 8 -10.61 5.51 -9.69
N ILE A 9 -9.70 6.19 -8.99
CA ILE A 9 -8.40 5.63 -8.59
C ILE A 9 -8.59 4.61 -7.45
N ILE A 10 -9.40 4.94 -6.45
CA ILE A 10 -9.73 4.02 -5.35
C ILE A 10 -10.48 2.78 -5.88
N VAL A 11 -11.42 2.96 -6.82
CA VAL A 11 -12.14 1.86 -7.48
C VAL A 11 -11.24 1.05 -8.40
N ALA A 12 -10.26 1.66 -9.08
CA ALA A 12 -9.28 0.94 -9.91
C ALA A 12 -8.32 0.10 -9.05
N ILE A 13 -7.84 0.64 -7.93
CA ILE A 13 -6.93 -0.07 -7.00
C ILE A 13 -7.68 -1.20 -6.27
N LEU A 14 -8.90 -0.94 -5.77
CA LEU A 14 -9.77 -1.97 -5.20
C LEU A 14 -10.23 -2.99 -6.25
N GLY A 15 -10.40 -2.58 -7.51
CA GLY A 15 -10.78 -3.44 -8.63
C GLY A 15 -9.64 -4.34 -9.14
N LEU A 16 -8.39 -3.87 -9.05
CA LEU A 16 -7.20 -4.64 -9.43
C LEU A 16 -6.76 -5.61 -8.32
N GLY A 17 -6.96 -5.28 -7.04
CA GLY A 17 -6.66 -6.15 -5.88
C GLY A 17 -7.83 -6.99 -5.36
N GLY A 18 -9.05 -6.75 -5.84
CA GLY A 18 -10.30 -7.27 -5.28
C GLY A 18 -10.65 -8.73 -5.58
N CYS A 19 -9.86 -9.43 -6.38
CA CYS A 19 -10.15 -10.83 -6.72
C CYS A 19 -9.65 -11.84 -5.67
N ALA A 20 -8.82 -11.43 -4.69
CA ALA A 20 -8.26 -12.34 -3.69
C ALA A 20 -8.13 -11.67 -2.30
N PRO A 21 -8.75 -12.23 -1.24
CA PRO A 21 -8.81 -11.62 0.09
C PRO A 21 -7.45 -11.54 0.81
N ASP A 22 -6.45 -12.28 0.38
CA ASP A 22 -5.06 -12.15 0.85
C ASP A 22 -4.44 -10.83 0.37
N LYS A 23 -4.62 -10.46 -0.91
CA LYS A 23 -4.02 -9.24 -1.49
C LYS A 23 -4.57 -7.94 -0.87
N GLN A 24 -5.80 -7.96 -0.39
CA GLN A 24 -6.37 -6.83 0.36
C GLN A 24 -5.63 -6.58 1.68
N LYS A 25 -5.16 -7.63 2.37
CA LYS A 25 -4.43 -7.47 3.63
C LYS A 25 -3.06 -6.85 3.41
N HIS A 26 -2.38 -7.23 2.33
CA HIS A 26 -1.11 -6.64 1.94
C HIS A 26 -1.25 -5.16 1.60
N PHE A 27 -2.28 -4.79 0.83
CA PHE A 27 -2.59 -3.38 0.57
C PHE A 27 -2.86 -2.57 1.84
N VAL A 28 -3.71 -3.09 2.74
CA VAL A 28 -4.02 -2.42 4.01
C VAL A 28 -2.77 -2.27 4.88
N ALA A 29 -1.94 -3.31 4.97
CA ALA A 29 -0.68 -3.25 5.73
C ALA A 29 0.25 -2.15 5.16
N GLY A 30 0.39 -2.09 3.84
CA GLY A 30 1.15 -1.05 3.16
C GLY A 30 0.59 0.36 3.38
N ALA A 31 -0.73 0.51 3.33
CA ALA A 31 -1.43 1.75 3.61
C ALA A 31 -1.20 2.25 5.04
N MET A 32 -1.25 1.36 6.03
CA MET A 32 -1.00 1.72 7.43
C MET A 32 0.44 2.16 7.67
N VAL A 33 1.41 1.38 7.19
CA VAL A 33 2.85 1.67 7.34
C VAL A 33 3.20 3.00 6.67
N SER A 34 2.77 3.19 5.42
CA SER A 34 3.05 4.41 4.68
C SER A 34 2.39 5.64 5.31
N SER A 35 1.14 5.52 5.78
CA SER A 35 0.45 6.63 6.47
C SER A 35 1.17 7.04 7.75
N TRP A 36 1.66 6.07 8.53
CA TRP A 36 2.43 6.37 9.74
C TRP A 36 3.76 7.05 9.41
N VAL A 37 4.54 6.50 8.47
CA VAL A 37 5.83 7.08 8.07
C VAL A 37 5.64 8.48 7.47
N TYR A 38 4.60 8.68 6.69
CA TYR A 38 4.24 10.00 6.17
C TYR A 38 3.88 10.98 7.29
N ALA A 39 3.11 10.55 8.31
CA ALA A 39 2.78 11.41 9.45
C ALA A 39 4.02 11.88 10.24
N GLU A 40 5.06 11.05 10.31
CA GLU A 40 6.33 11.38 10.99
C GLU A 40 7.30 12.19 10.13
N THR A 41 7.30 11.98 8.81
CA THR A 41 8.34 12.52 7.91
C THR A 41 7.85 13.62 6.97
N GLY A 42 6.54 13.68 6.70
CA GLY A 42 5.95 14.53 5.65
C GLY A 42 6.35 14.15 4.22
N ASP A 43 7.04 13.01 4.02
CA ASP A 43 7.63 12.64 2.73
C ASP A 43 7.00 11.36 2.16
N HIS A 44 6.37 11.50 1.00
CA HIS A 44 5.69 10.40 0.30
C HIS A 44 6.66 9.31 -0.20
N LEU A 45 7.89 9.67 -0.59
CA LEU A 45 8.90 8.70 -1.04
C LEU A 45 9.38 7.85 0.14
N ASN A 46 9.60 8.46 1.31
CA ASN A 46 9.95 7.71 2.52
C ASN A 46 8.82 6.76 2.93
N ALA A 47 7.58 7.20 2.81
CA ALA A 47 6.40 6.37 3.07
C ALA A 47 6.27 5.18 2.10
N CYS A 48 6.49 5.40 0.79
CA CYS A 48 6.50 4.31 -0.20
C CYS A 48 7.70 3.37 -0.01
N LEU A 49 8.87 3.88 0.34
CA LEU A 49 10.05 3.06 0.63
C LEU A 49 9.82 2.16 1.85
N ALA A 50 9.20 2.69 2.91
CA ALA A 50 8.86 1.91 4.09
C ALA A 50 7.84 0.83 3.78
N SER A 51 6.81 1.15 2.98
CA SER A 51 5.81 0.18 2.52
C SER A 51 6.44 -0.92 1.65
N LEU A 52 7.34 -0.58 0.73
CA LEU A 52 8.12 -1.54 -0.06
C LEU A 52 8.95 -2.46 0.84
N GLY A 53 9.72 -1.86 1.75
CA GLY A 53 10.59 -2.59 2.68
C GLY A 53 9.81 -3.57 3.54
N MET A 54 8.63 -3.17 4.03
CA MET A 54 7.74 -4.05 4.79
C MET A 54 7.20 -5.21 3.94
N GLY A 55 6.82 -4.96 2.68
CA GLY A 55 6.39 -6.01 1.75
C GLY A 55 7.50 -7.03 1.48
N VAL A 56 8.71 -6.56 1.16
CA VAL A 56 9.88 -7.43 0.94
C VAL A 56 10.23 -8.23 2.19
N ALA A 57 10.22 -7.60 3.37
CA ALA A 57 10.53 -8.27 4.63
C ALA A 57 9.52 -9.40 4.96
N LYS A 58 8.23 -9.18 4.70
CA LYS A 58 7.17 -10.18 4.87
C LYS A 58 7.44 -11.42 4.00
N GLU A 59 7.72 -11.23 2.72
CA GLU A 59 7.97 -12.33 1.79
C GLU A 59 9.28 -13.07 2.09
N LEU A 60 10.33 -12.38 2.56
CA LEU A 60 11.55 -13.02 3.03
C LEU A 60 11.30 -13.92 4.26
N ILE A 61 10.47 -13.46 5.21
CA ILE A 61 10.08 -14.25 6.38
C ILE A 61 9.24 -15.46 5.96
N ASP A 62 8.29 -15.28 5.05
CA ASP A 62 7.45 -16.37 4.56
C ASP A 62 8.30 -17.41 3.80
N SER A 63 9.24 -16.99 2.95
CA SER A 63 10.20 -17.89 2.29
C SER A 63 11.07 -18.67 3.27
N ASN A 64 11.42 -18.09 4.43
CA ASN A 64 12.24 -18.74 5.45
C ASN A 64 11.43 -19.73 6.31
N ASN A 65 10.11 -19.56 6.40
CA ASN A 65 9.21 -20.38 7.21
C ASN A 65 8.49 -21.50 6.40
N ASN A 66 9.09 -21.96 5.29
CA ASN A 66 8.49 -22.90 4.33
C ASN A 66 7.22 -22.38 3.60
N GLY A 67 6.98 -21.07 3.60
CA GLY A 67 6.00 -20.42 2.74
C GLY A 67 6.56 -20.14 1.34
N HIS A 68 5.69 -19.72 0.43
CA HIS A 68 6.10 -19.23 -0.89
C HIS A 68 6.13 -17.72 -0.87
N ALA A 69 7.25 -17.13 -1.30
CA ALA A 69 7.30 -15.70 -1.59
C ALA A 69 6.43 -15.39 -2.83
N ASP A 70 5.53 -14.44 -2.71
CA ASP A 70 4.71 -13.94 -3.81
C ASP A 70 5.04 -12.47 -4.09
N GLU A 71 5.63 -12.22 -5.26
CA GLU A 71 5.93 -10.87 -5.73
C GLU A 71 4.68 -9.97 -5.79
N LYS A 72 3.50 -10.58 -5.97
CA LYS A 72 2.23 -9.85 -5.98
C LYS A 72 1.89 -9.28 -4.60
N ASP A 73 2.32 -9.94 -3.51
CA ASP A 73 2.12 -9.45 -2.15
C ASP A 73 3.01 -8.25 -1.83
N VAL A 74 4.24 -8.24 -2.36
CA VAL A 74 5.10 -7.06 -2.32
C VAL A 74 4.46 -5.91 -3.09
N SER A 75 3.96 -6.16 -4.30
CA SER A 75 3.34 -5.12 -5.14
C SER A 75 2.05 -4.56 -4.52
N ALA A 76 1.23 -5.43 -3.91
CA ALA A 76 0.02 -5.03 -3.21
C ALA A 76 0.35 -4.19 -1.98
N THR A 77 1.40 -4.58 -1.23
CA THR A 77 1.90 -3.80 -0.10
C THR A 77 2.37 -2.43 -0.56
N LEU A 78 3.23 -2.36 -1.58
CA LEU A 78 3.72 -1.10 -2.15
C LEU A 78 2.58 -0.20 -2.64
N ALA A 79 1.58 -0.76 -3.31
CA ALA A 79 0.41 0.00 -3.79
C ALA A 79 -0.34 0.70 -2.65
N GLY A 80 -0.25 0.17 -1.43
CA GLY A 80 -0.75 0.82 -0.22
C GLY A 80 -0.18 2.22 0.01
N CYS A 81 1.04 2.54 -0.45
CA CYS A 81 1.58 3.89 -0.25
C CYS A 81 0.84 5.01 -1.00
N SER A 82 0.07 4.65 -2.02
CA SER A 82 -0.79 5.59 -2.76
C SER A 82 -1.79 6.32 -1.88
N VAL A 83 -2.20 5.76 -0.73
CA VAL A 83 -3.13 6.46 0.16
C VAL A 83 -2.55 7.74 0.74
N THR A 84 -1.24 7.86 0.95
CA THR A 84 -0.60 9.09 1.46
C THR A 84 -0.93 10.32 0.61
N TRP A 85 -1.05 10.15 -0.70
CA TRP A 85 -1.44 11.18 -1.66
C TRP A 85 -2.94 11.52 -1.63
N VAL A 86 -3.78 10.62 -1.09
CA VAL A 86 -5.21 10.89 -0.86
C VAL A 86 -5.40 11.71 0.43
N TRP A 87 -4.60 11.46 1.46
CA TRP A 87 -4.69 12.18 2.74
C TRP A 87 -4.18 13.63 2.63
N ASP A 88 -3.17 13.87 1.79
CA ASP A 88 -2.59 15.20 1.54
C ASP A 88 -3.66 16.20 1.03
N PHE A 89 -4.62 15.75 0.21
CA PHE A 89 -5.75 16.56 -0.28
C PHE A 89 -6.75 17.02 0.80
N SER A 90 -6.64 16.54 2.04
CA SER A 90 -7.56 16.91 3.14
C SER A 90 -6.96 17.93 4.11
N ALA A 91 -5.70 18.33 3.93
CA ALA A 91 -5.01 19.28 4.80
C ALA A 91 -5.05 20.74 4.30
N ASP A 92 -5.67 20.99 3.14
CA ASP A 92 -5.86 22.33 2.53
C ASP A 92 -7.26 22.92 2.77
#